data_AF-A0A1H9UCG3-F1
#
_entry.id   AF-A0A1H9UCG3-F1
#
_cell.length_a   1.000
_cell.length_b   1.000
_cell.length_c   1.000
_cell.angle_alpha   90.00
_cell.angle_beta   90.00
_cell.angle_gamma   90.00
#
_symmetry.space_group_name_H-M   'P 1'
#
loop_
_entity.id
_entity.type
_entity.pdbx_description
1 polymer ?
#
loop_
_entity_poly.entity_id
_entity_poly.type
_entity_poly.pdbx_seq_one_letter_code
_entity_poly.pdbx_strand_id
1 'polypeptide(L)'
;MRHYSVGMPSSSVGPERLLALGAALEALRAVAREGAEEVLGHVPEVGDRLTQNALDGFLDQLADTLRALDTESTELAGRLRIAASSLPATPARETATDDASAPPRKGLFR
;
A
#
# COMPACT_ATOMS: atom_id res chain seq x y z
N MET A 1 12.29 39.90 19.13
CA MET A 1 12.28 39.03 17.93
C MET A 1 11.49 37.77 18.26
N ARG A 2 10.28 37.62 17.73
CA ARG A 2 9.48 36.39 17.89
C ARG A 2 9.93 35.40 16.82
N HIS A 3 10.49 34.27 17.22
CA HIS A 3 10.78 33.16 16.32
C HIS A 3 9.45 32.50 15.95
N TYR A 4 8.96 32.75 14.73
CA TYR A 4 7.94 31.91 14.12
C TYR A 4 8.63 30.62 13.68
N SER A 5 8.48 29.56 14.47
CA SER A 5 8.75 28.21 13.99
C SER A 5 7.60 27.86 13.06
N VAL A 6 7.84 27.92 11.74
CA VAL A 6 6.94 27.35 10.74
C VAL A 6 6.96 25.85 10.98
N GLY A 7 5.98 25.35 11.73
CA GLY A 7 5.70 23.94 11.83
C GLY A 7 5.34 23.45 10.43
N MET A 8 6.31 22.92 9.70
CA MET A 8 6.04 22.07 8.55
C MET A 8 5.09 20.98 9.03
N PRO A 9 3.92 20.78 8.38
CA PRO A 9 3.13 19.60 8.67
C PRO A 9 3.96 18.39 8.24
N SER A 10 4.65 17.77 9.19
CA SER A 10 5.19 16.44 9.00
C SER A 10 3.98 15.56 8.70
N SER A 11 3.79 15.22 7.43
CA SER A 11 2.84 14.18 7.04
C SER A 11 3.40 12.86 7.56
N SER A 12 3.26 12.63 8.86
CA SER A 12 3.70 11.39 9.47
C SER A 12 2.92 10.27 8.81
N VAL A 13 3.63 9.44 8.04
CA VAL A 13 3.04 8.25 7.46
C VAL A 13 2.87 7.27 8.60
N GLY A 14 1.62 7.09 9.05
CA GLY A 14 1.31 6.12 10.09
C GLY A 14 1.57 4.68 9.63
N PRO A 15 1.80 3.74 10.57
CA PRO A 15 2.08 2.34 10.25
C PRO A 15 0.98 1.71 9.38
N GLU A 16 -0.29 2.06 9.61
CA GLU A 16 -1.43 1.60 8.80
C GLU A 16 -1.29 1.94 7.32
N ARG A 17 -0.77 3.14 6.99
CA ARG A 17 -0.61 3.57 5.60
C ARG A 17 0.52 2.81 4.90
N LEU A 18 1.58 2.44 5.63
CA LEU A 18 2.67 1.61 5.11
C LEU A 18 2.18 0.17 4.86
N LEU A 19 1.38 -0.38 5.79
CA LEU A 19 0.78 -1.71 5.63
C LEU A 19 -0.22 -1.74 4.46
N ALA A 20 -1.06 -0.72 4.33
CA ALA A 20 -1.99 -0.60 3.20
C ALA A 20 -1.26 -0.52 1.85
N LEU A 21 -0.15 0.22 1.78
CA LEU A 21 0.70 0.26 0.59
C LEU A 21 1.35 -1.11 0.30
N GLY A 22 1.82 -1.80 1.35
CA GLY A 22 2.34 -3.17 1.23
C GLY A 22 1.30 -4.14 0.66
N ALA A 23 0.04 -4.05 1.10
CA ALA A 23 -1.06 -4.86 0.58
C ALA A 23 -1.39 -4.53 -0.90
N ALA A 24 -1.34 -3.26 -1.28
CA ALA A 24 -1.51 -2.86 -2.68
C ALA A 24 -0.41 -3.43 -3.58
N LEU A 25 0.84 -3.51 -3.10
CA LEU A 25 1.95 -4.14 -3.81
C LEU A 25 1.76 -5.66 -3.96
N GLU A 26 1.12 -6.32 -3.01
CA GLU A 26 0.77 -7.74 -3.12
C GLU A 26 -0.26 -7.99 -4.23
N ALA A 27 -1.26 -7.11 -4.36
CA ALA A 27 -2.20 -7.17 -5.48
C ALA A 27 -1.50 -6.91 -6.83
N LEU A 28 -0.61 -5.92 -6.90
CA LEU A 28 0.20 -5.66 -8.11
C LEU A 28 1.02 -6.88 -8.50
N ARG A 29 1.65 -7.53 -7.53
CA ARG A 29 2.41 -8.76 -7.72
C ARG A 29 1.57 -9.88 -8.35
N ALA A 30 0.36 -10.10 -7.82
CA ALA A 30 -0.52 -11.15 -8.34
C ALA A 30 -0.84 -10.91 -9.83
N VAL A 31 -1.19 -9.67 -10.17
CA VAL A 31 -1.47 -9.26 -11.55
C VAL A 31 -0.24 -9.39 -12.44
N ALA A 32 0.94 -8.97 -11.97
CA ALA A 32 2.17 -9.06 -12.75
C ALA A 32 2.55 -10.51 -13.05
N ARG A 33 2.43 -11.40 -12.06
CA ARG A 33 2.69 -12.82 -12.22
C ARG A 33 1.73 -13.47 -13.22
N GLU A 34 0.43 -13.23 -13.07
CA GLU A 34 -0.58 -13.75 -13.99
C GLU A 34 -0.35 -13.25 -15.42
N GLY A 35 -0.05 -11.96 -15.59
CA GLY A 35 0.28 -11.40 -16.90
C GLY A 35 1.54 -12.03 -17.53
N ALA A 36 2.56 -12.36 -16.73
CA ALA A 36 3.76 -13.01 -17.25
C ALA A 36 3.46 -14.44 -17.76
N GLU A 37 2.58 -15.16 -17.05
CA GLU A 37 2.12 -16.49 -17.46
C GLU A 37 1.25 -16.40 -18.73
N GLU A 38 0.38 -15.39 -18.83
CA GLU A 38 -0.48 -15.17 -20.00
C GLU A 38 0.30 -14.82 -21.27
N VAL A 39 1.26 -13.89 -21.16
CA VAL A 39 2.13 -13.46 -22.27
C VAL A 39 2.90 -14.62 -22.88
N LEU A 40 3.41 -15.54 -22.06
CA LEU A 40 4.13 -16.72 -22.54
C LEU A 40 3.19 -17.86 -22.96
N GLY A 41 1.95 -17.88 -22.45
CA GLY A 41 0.94 -18.85 -22.84
C GLY A 41 0.31 -18.58 -24.20
N HIS A 42 0.35 -17.33 -24.69
CA HIS A 42 -0.23 -16.93 -25.97
C HIS A 42 0.82 -16.27 -26.86
N VAL A 43 1.45 -17.06 -27.73
CA VAL A 43 2.34 -16.55 -28.78
C VAL A 43 1.59 -16.56 -30.12
N PRO A 44 1.21 -15.38 -30.66
CA PRO A 44 0.56 -15.33 -31.96
C PRO A 44 1.55 -15.63 -33.10
N GLU A 45 1.06 -16.36 -34.11
CA GLU A 45 1.81 -16.59 -35.34
C GLU A 45 1.50 -15.48 -36.35
N VAL A 46 2.53 -14.73 -36.78
CA VAL A 46 2.39 -13.56 -37.69
C VAL A 46 2.76 -13.91 -39.14
N GLY A 47 3.28 -15.12 -39.38
CA GLY A 47 3.50 -15.70 -40.71
C GLY A 47 4.83 -15.33 -41.38
N ASP A 48 5.40 -14.14 -41.12
CA ASP A 48 6.75 -13.80 -41.56
C ASP A 48 7.78 -13.97 -40.43
N ARG A 49 8.94 -14.53 -40.77
CA ARG A 49 9.96 -14.92 -39.79
C ARG A 49 10.59 -13.72 -39.07
N LEU A 50 10.73 -12.58 -39.72
CA LEU A 50 11.38 -11.42 -39.10
C LEU A 50 10.46 -10.79 -38.05
N THR A 51 9.18 -10.62 -38.39
CA THR A 51 8.17 -10.16 -37.44
C THR A 51 7.94 -11.17 -36.33
N GLN A 52 7.92 -12.47 -36.63
CA GLN A 52 7.82 -13.51 -35.60
C GLN A 52 8.96 -13.40 -34.59
N ASN A 53 10.21 -13.32 -35.05
CA ASN A 53 11.37 -13.18 -34.15
C ASN A 53 11.32 -11.89 -33.31
N ALA A 54 10.86 -10.78 -33.90
CA ALA A 54 10.74 -9.51 -33.18
C ALA A 54 9.62 -9.57 -32.12
N LEU A 55 8.51 -10.23 -32.45
CA LEU A 55 7.41 -10.47 -31.52
C LEU A 55 7.85 -11.38 -30.38
N ASP A 56 8.45 -12.53 -30.68
CA ASP A 56 8.91 -13.49 -29.67
C ASP A 56 9.88 -12.82 -28.69
N GLY A 57 10.87 -12.06 -29.20
CA GLY A 57 11.82 -11.32 -28.35
C GLY A 57 11.15 -10.22 -27.52
N PHE A 58 10.12 -9.57 -28.04
CA PHE A 58 9.34 -8.60 -27.27
C PHE A 58 8.53 -9.27 -26.15
N LEU A 59 7.88 -10.40 -26.42
CA LEU A 59 7.10 -11.16 -25.43
C LEU A 59 8.00 -11.70 -24.31
N ASP A 60 9.19 -12.19 -24.64
CA ASP A 60 10.20 -12.59 -23.65
C ASP A 60 10.58 -11.42 -22.74
N GLN A 61 10.89 -10.25 -23.34
CA GLN A 61 11.25 -9.06 -22.58
C GLN A 61 10.10 -8.55 -21.70
N LEU A 62 8.87 -8.64 -22.18
CA LEU A 62 7.67 -8.28 -21.41
C LEU A 62 7.50 -9.22 -20.21
N ALA A 63 7.61 -10.54 -20.41
CA ALA A 63 7.52 -11.52 -19.34
C ALA A 63 8.61 -11.31 -18.27
N ASP A 64 9.84 -11.01 -18.68
CA ASP A 64 10.94 -10.71 -17.75
C ASP A 64 10.71 -9.41 -16.98
N THR A 65 10.14 -8.39 -17.63
CA THR A 65 9.76 -7.14 -16.96
C THR A 65 8.69 -7.38 -15.89
N LEU A 66 7.69 -8.21 -16.18
CA LEU A 66 6.64 -8.56 -15.22
C LEU A 66 7.18 -9.37 -14.03
N ARG A 67 8.14 -10.29 -14.26
CA ARG A 67 8.85 -11.00 -13.19
C ARG A 67 9.70 -10.09 -12.32
N ALA A 68 10.34 -9.08 -12.93
CA ALA A 68 11.09 -8.07 -12.20
C ALA A 68 10.16 -7.26 -11.28
N LEU A 69 9.00 -6.84 -11.80
CA LEU A 69 7.97 -6.13 -11.02
C LEU A 69 7.45 -6.96 -9.84
N ASP A 70 7.21 -8.26 -10.01
CA ASP A 70 6.87 -9.18 -8.90
C ASP A 70 7.95 -9.16 -7.80
N THR A 71 9.21 -9.32 -8.21
CA THR A 71 10.35 -9.37 -7.29
C THR A 71 10.53 -8.06 -6.52
N GLU A 72 10.54 -6.93 -7.23
CA GLU A 72 10.73 -5.60 -6.64
C GLU A 72 9.55 -5.23 -5.72
N SER A 73 8.33 -5.57 -6.11
CA SER A 73 7.14 -5.34 -5.29
C SER A 73 7.17 -6.16 -4.01
N THR A 74 7.62 -7.42 -4.08
CA THR A 74 7.82 -8.29 -2.91
C THR A 74 8.83 -7.71 -1.94
N GLU A 75 9.98 -7.26 -2.46
CA GLU A 75 11.03 -6.66 -1.65
C GLU A 75 10.55 -5.36 -0.98
N LEU A 76 9.90 -4.48 -1.74
CA LEU A 76 9.38 -3.22 -1.23
C LEU A 76 8.30 -3.43 -0.16
N ALA A 77 7.36 -4.36 -0.38
CA ALA A 77 6.35 -4.72 0.61
C ALA A 77 6.98 -5.23 1.92
N GLY A 78 8.05 -6.02 1.83
CA GLY A 78 8.83 -6.47 2.97
C GLY A 78 9.47 -5.31 3.75
N ARG A 79 10.11 -4.38 3.04
CA ARG A 79 10.71 -3.16 3.64
C ARG A 79 9.65 -2.28 4.31
N LEU A 80 8.48 -2.11 3.69
CA LEU A 80 7.37 -1.35 4.25
C LEU A 80 6.83 -1.98 5.55
N ARG A 81 6.76 -3.31 5.62
CA ARG A 81 6.35 -4.04 6.83
C ARG A 81 7.34 -3.82 7.98
N ILE A 82 8.64 -3.90 7.70
CA ILE A 82 9.70 -3.63 8.68
C ILE A 82 9.64 -2.17 9.16
N ALA A 83 9.42 -1.23 8.24
CA ALA A 83 9.25 0.18 8.59
C ALA A 83 8.03 0.36 9.51
N ALA A 84 6.88 -0.22 9.17
CA ALA A 84 5.66 -0.15 9.97
C ALA A 84 5.86 -0.68 11.40
N SER A 85 6.57 -1.81 11.57
CA SER A 85 6.85 -2.37 12.90
C SER A 85 7.85 -1.55 13.71
N SER A 86 8.59 -0.64 13.07
CA SER A 86 9.56 0.24 13.72
C SER A 86 8.95 1.57 14.17
N LEU A 87 7.71 1.89 13.76
CA LEU A 87 7.02 3.09 14.22
C LEU A 87 6.40 2.89 15.61
N PRO A 88 6.48 3.89 16.51
CA PRO A 88 5.81 3.83 17.79
C PRO A 88 4.29 3.80 17.59
N ALA A 89 3.61 2.88 18.28
CA ALA A 89 2.16 2.83 18.33
C ALA A 89 1.65 4.19 18.84
N THR A 90 0.93 4.92 17.98
CA THR A 90 0.26 6.15 18.43
C THR A 90 -0.88 5.71 19.34
N PRO A 91 -0.88 6.06 20.63
CA PRO A 91 -1.97 5.65 21.52
C PRO A 91 -3.27 6.22 20.98
N ALA A 92 -4.25 5.34 20.77
CA ALA A 92 -5.61 5.71 20.44
C ALA A 92 -6.09 6.73 21.48
N ARG A 93 -6.50 7.90 21.02
CA ARG A 93 -7.05 8.96 21.87
C ARG A 93 -8.39 8.46 22.40
N GLU A 94 -8.38 7.85 23.59
CA GLU A 94 -9.58 7.51 24.36
C GLU A 94 -10.43 8.78 24.48
N THR A 95 -11.57 8.77 23.80
CA THR A 95 -12.64 9.72 24.02
C THR A 95 -13.30 9.36 25.35
N ALA A 96 -12.73 9.91 26.43
CA ALA A 96 -13.42 10.03 27.70
C ALA A 96 -14.69 10.87 27.45
N THR A 97 -15.78 10.16 27.20
CA THR A 97 -17.10 10.71 26.98
C THR A 97 -17.69 10.96 28.37
N ASP A 98 -17.55 12.21 28.80
CA ASP A 98 -18.58 13.00 29.49
C ASP A 98 -19.47 12.23 30.49
N ASP A 99 -18.95 12.01 31.70
CA ASP A 99 -19.74 11.64 32.88
C ASP A 99 -20.42 12.91 33.43
N ALA A 100 -21.42 13.41 32.70
CA ALA A 100 -22.27 14.52 33.10
C ALA A 100 -23.75 14.18 32.86
N SER A 101 -24.26 13.17 33.57
CA SER A 101 -25.71 12.98 33.69
C SER A 101 -26.12 12.65 35.13
N ALA A 102 -26.29 13.71 35.92
CA ALA A 102 -27.08 13.65 37.16
C ALA A 102 -28.19 14.71 37.09
N PRO A 103 -29.47 14.34 37.01
CA PRO A 103 -30.56 15.31 37.09
C PRO A 103 -30.83 15.74 38.54
N PRO A 104 -31.26 16.99 38.80
CA PRO A 104 -31.60 17.44 40.14
C PRO A 104 -32.92 16.81 40.60
N ARG A 105 -32.90 16.12 41.75
CA ARG A 105 -34.12 15.61 42.40
C ARG A 105 -34.99 16.79 42.85
N LYS A 106 -36.19 16.86 42.28
CA LYS A 106 -37.25 17.83 42.61
C LYS A 106 -37.70 17.70 44.07
N GLY A 107 -38.08 18.83 44.64
CA GLY A 107 -38.39 19.00 46.06
C GLY A 107 -39.60 18.24 46.56
N LEU A 108 -39.60 18.02 47.87
CA LEU A 108 -40.75 17.58 48.65
C LEU A 108 -40.93 18.61 49.78
N PHE A 109 -41.82 19.57 49.54
CA PHE A 109 -42.33 20.47 50.59
C PHE A 109 -43.19 19.67 51.58
N ARG A 110 -42.99 19.95 52.87
CA ARG A 110 -43.85 19.55 54.00
C ARG A 110 -45.13 20.37 54.02
#